data_AF-A0AAW5VJF0-F1
#
_entry.id   AF-A0AAW5VJF0-F1
#
_cell.length_a   1.000
_cell.length_b   1.000
_cell.length_c   1.000
_cell.angle_alpha   90.00
_cell.angle_beta   90.00
_cell.angle_gamma   90.00
#
_symmetry.space_group_name_H-M   'P 1'
#
loop_
_entity.id
_entity.type
_entity.pdbx_description
1 polymer ?
#
loop_
_entity_poly.entity_id
_entity_poly.type
_entity_poly.pdbx_seq_one_letter_code
_entity_poly.pdbx_strand_id
1 'polypeptide(L)'
;MNPLKKKPRSKNISPKVDLPHWMKVRVSFPTEGDALAKVREEVESKKLHTVCESASCPNLNHCWNRRTATYMLSGDICTRRCQYCDVAFGKPNPLDLEEPERVAKSVAELELRHVVLTAVNRDDLKDGGAGHFAETITKIKSYRPSCSIEVLIPDFKAKEESLQILYAAKPNIINHNIETVERLFPTITPQKNYKRSLEVLSHIAKHGFLTKSGLILGLGETEEDVKLCLRDLYDHGVRMLTIGQYLQPGPTHYPVQEFIKPETFELWKEFAYRTGFKTVASGPLVRSSYHAEEYFSE
;
A
#
# COMPACT_ATOMS: atom_id res chain seq x y z
N MET A 1 -19.40 -8.92 -1.04
CA MET A 1 -18.51 -8.57 -2.18
C MET A 1 -19.05 -7.37 -2.93
N ASN A 2 -18.24 -6.33 -3.13
CA ASN A 2 -18.66 -5.09 -3.82
C ASN A 2 -19.02 -5.38 -5.30
N PRO A 3 -20.25 -5.08 -5.75
CA PRO A 3 -20.69 -5.38 -7.12
C PRO A 3 -19.91 -4.63 -8.19
N LEU A 4 -19.27 -3.50 -7.85
CA LEU A 4 -18.45 -2.71 -8.77
C LEU A 4 -17.11 -3.38 -9.09
N LYS A 5 -16.60 -4.31 -8.25
CA LYS A 5 -15.42 -5.11 -8.57
C LYS A 5 -15.60 -5.99 -9.81
N LYS A 6 -16.85 -6.24 -10.23
CA LYS A 6 -17.16 -7.08 -11.40
C LYS A 6 -16.99 -6.37 -12.75
N LYS A 7 -16.75 -5.05 -12.79
CA LYS A 7 -16.57 -4.34 -14.07
C LYS A 7 -15.18 -4.59 -14.67
N PRO A 8 -15.09 -5.20 -15.88
CA PRO A 8 -13.81 -5.60 -16.47
C PRO A 8 -12.89 -4.40 -16.75
N ARG A 9 -11.62 -4.44 -16.31
CA ARG A 9 -10.63 -3.37 -16.57
C ARG A 9 -10.09 -3.39 -18.01
N SER A 10 -9.98 -4.58 -18.57
CA SER A 10 -9.61 -4.87 -19.95
C SER A 10 -10.75 -5.59 -20.68
N LYS A 11 -10.89 -5.35 -21.99
CA LYS A 11 -11.76 -6.16 -22.87
C LYS A 11 -11.16 -7.55 -23.15
N ASN A 12 -9.84 -7.69 -22.99
CA ASN A 12 -9.12 -8.94 -23.19
C ASN A 12 -9.08 -9.71 -21.86
N ILE A 13 -9.59 -10.93 -21.88
CA ILE A 13 -9.55 -11.87 -20.75
C ILE A 13 -8.22 -12.60 -20.83
N SER A 14 -7.38 -12.42 -19.81
CA SER A 14 -6.09 -13.12 -19.72
C SER A 14 -6.35 -14.61 -19.41
N PRO A 15 -5.65 -15.55 -20.06
CA PRO A 15 -5.72 -16.94 -19.70
C PRO A 15 -5.19 -17.13 -18.26
N LYS A 16 -5.73 -18.12 -17.54
CA LYS A 16 -5.24 -18.46 -16.21
C LYS A 16 -3.82 -18.99 -16.32
N VAL A 17 -2.87 -18.32 -15.68
CA VAL A 17 -1.48 -18.77 -15.62
C VAL A 17 -1.24 -19.55 -14.33
N ASP A 18 -0.59 -20.70 -14.42
CA ASP A 18 -0.22 -21.48 -13.25
C ASP A 18 0.87 -20.78 -12.44
N LEU A 19 0.61 -20.60 -11.15
CA LEU A 19 1.57 -19.97 -10.24
C LEU A 19 2.80 -20.88 -10.07
N PRO A 20 4.02 -20.33 -10.23
CA PRO A 20 5.24 -21.07 -9.92
C PRO A 20 5.28 -21.54 -8.46
N HIS A 21 6.08 -22.58 -8.18
CA HIS A 21 6.09 -23.21 -6.85
C HIS A 21 6.47 -22.22 -5.74
N TRP A 22 7.40 -21.29 -5.99
CA TRP A 22 7.83 -20.27 -5.01
C TRP A 22 6.78 -19.20 -4.72
N MET A 23 5.72 -19.10 -5.53
CA MET A 23 4.59 -18.20 -5.30
C MET A 23 3.47 -18.86 -4.48
N LYS A 24 3.53 -20.17 -4.27
CA LYS A 24 2.49 -20.92 -3.55
C LYS A 24 2.71 -20.79 -2.05
N VAL A 25 1.76 -20.16 -1.37
CA VAL A 25 1.73 -20.11 0.10
C VAL A 25 0.84 -21.23 0.63
N ARG A 26 1.23 -21.82 1.76
CA ARG A 26 0.34 -22.70 2.52
C ARG A 26 -0.67 -21.82 3.24
N VAL A 27 -1.94 -21.91 2.84
CA VAL A 27 -3.03 -21.24 3.56
C VAL A 27 -3.38 -22.08 4.78
N SER A 28 -2.99 -21.60 5.96
CA SER A 28 -3.52 -22.14 7.21
C SER A 28 -4.87 -21.48 7.50
N PHE A 29 -5.92 -22.29 7.59
CA PHE A 29 -7.23 -21.79 8.03
C PHE A 29 -7.19 -21.52 9.53
N PRO A 30 -7.74 -20.39 9.99
CA PRO A 30 -7.74 -20.06 11.42
C PRO A 30 -8.57 -21.07 12.20
N THR A 31 -8.02 -21.52 13.33
CA THR A 31 -8.77 -22.22 14.38
C THR A 31 -9.45 -21.20 15.30
N GLU A 32 -10.48 -21.59 16.05
CA GLU A 32 -11.05 -20.75 17.10
C GLU A 32 -9.93 -20.26 18.06
N GLY A 33 -9.90 -18.95 18.32
CA GLY A 33 -8.89 -18.31 19.17
C GLY A 33 -7.65 -17.75 18.47
N ASP A 34 -7.49 -17.99 17.15
CA ASP A 34 -6.39 -17.43 16.36
C ASP A 34 -6.50 -15.89 16.28
N ALA A 35 -5.35 -15.18 16.29
CA ALA A 35 -5.31 -13.72 16.15
C ALA A 35 -6.02 -13.27 14.86
N LEU A 36 -6.04 -14.14 13.85
CA LEU A 36 -6.78 -13.93 12.61
C LEU A 36 -8.29 -13.78 12.80
N ALA A 37 -8.90 -14.61 13.66
CA ALA A 37 -10.34 -14.54 13.90
C ALA A 37 -10.73 -13.23 14.59
N LYS A 38 -9.93 -12.80 15.58
CA LYS A 38 -10.16 -11.56 16.33
C LYS A 38 -10.12 -10.32 15.45
N VAL A 39 -9.10 -10.17 14.61
CA VAL A 39 -8.99 -9.00 13.74
C VAL A 39 -10.09 -8.98 12.67
N ARG A 40 -10.49 -10.14 12.14
CA ARG A 40 -11.65 -10.23 11.22
C ARG A 40 -12.94 -9.77 11.88
N GLU A 41 -13.24 -10.30 13.07
CA GLU A 41 -14.42 -9.92 13.84
C GLU A 41 -14.42 -8.41 14.15
N GLU A 42 -13.27 -7.86 14.53
CA GLU A 42 -13.07 -6.44 14.76
C GLU A 42 -13.35 -5.58 13.53
N VAL A 43 -12.80 -5.96 12.38
CA VAL A 43 -12.98 -5.24 11.12
C VAL A 43 -14.45 -5.29 10.69
N GLU A 44 -15.09 -6.45 10.78
CA GLU A 44 -16.49 -6.63 10.39
C GLU A 44 -17.45 -5.90 11.33
N SER A 45 -17.32 -6.09 12.64
CA SER A 45 -18.19 -5.47 13.65
C SER A 45 -18.12 -3.95 13.64
N LYS A 46 -16.94 -3.38 13.38
CA LYS A 46 -16.70 -1.93 13.29
C LYS A 46 -16.90 -1.36 11.88
N LYS A 47 -17.37 -2.15 10.91
CA LYS A 47 -17.58 -1.73 9.52
C LYS A 47 -16.34 -1.03 8.93
N LEU A 48 -15.16 -1.59 9.20
CA LEU A 48 -13.89 -1.10 8.70
C LEU A 48 -13.51 -1.85 7.43
N HIS A 49 -12.58 -1.28 6.66
CA HIS A 49 -11.99 -1.94 5.51
C HIS A 49 -10.50 -2.17 5.75
N THR A 50 -10.00 -3.36 5.41
CA THR A 50 -8.57 -3.62 5.31
C THR A 50 -8.16 -3.83 3.86
N VAL A 51 -6.99 -3.32 3.46
CA VAL A 51 -6.39 -3.71 2.18
C VAL A 51 -6.08 -5.21 2.19
N CYS A 52 -5.78 -5.77 3.35
CA CYS A 52 -5.40 -7.17 3.48
C CYS A 52 -6.53 -8.11 3.00
N GLU A 53 -7.79 -7.82 3.35
CA GLU A 53 -8.95 -8.56 2.83
C GLU A 53 -9.32 -8.12 1.42
N SER A 54 -9.31 -6.80 1.16
CA SER A 54 -9.73 -6.26 -0.13
C SER A 54 -8.82 -6.68 -1.29
N ALA A 55 -7.56 -6.99 -1.02
CA ALA A 55 -6.57 -7.40 -2.01
C ALA A 55 -6.15 -8.88 -1.88
N SER A 56 -6.88 -9.69 -1.10
CA SER A 56 -6.58 -11.12 -0.88
C SER A 56 -5.11 -11.37 -0.50
N CYS A 57 -4.61 -10.62 0.47
CA CYS A 57 -3.19 -10.57 0.80
C CYS A 57 -2.69 -11.94 1.32
N PRO A 58 -1.62 -12.51 0.74
CA PRO A 58 -1.06 -13.79 1.20
C PRO A 58 -0.38 -13.70 2.58
N ASN A 59 -0.11 -12.48 3.07
CA ASN A 59 0.63 -12.24 4.32
C ASN A 59 -0.28 -11.96 5.52
N LEU A 60 -1.60 -12.15 5.40
CA LEU A 60 -2.60 -11.76 6.39
C LEU A 60 -2.28 -12.32 7.79
N ASN A 61 -2.09 -13.64 7.89
CA ASN A 61 -1.83 -14.33 9.16
C ASN A 61 -0.50 -13.87 9.77
N HIS A 62 0.51 -13.61 8.93
CA HIS A 62 1.84 -13.17 9.37
C HIS A 62 1.80 -11.78 10.01
N CYS A 63 1.21 -10.80 9.33
CA CYS A 63 1.17 -9.41 9.81
C CYS A 63 0.35 -9.29 11.11
N TRP A 64 -0.79 -9.97 11.19
CA TRP A 64 -1.70 -9.84 12.33
C TRP A 64 -1.14 -10.52 13.60
N ASN A 65 -0.42 -11.64 13.46
CA ASN A 65 0.31 -12.25 14.58
C ASN A 65 1.40 -11.34 15.15
N ARG A 66 1.92 -10.39 14.34
CA ARG A 66 2.91 -9.39 14.76
C ARG A 66 2.28 -8.08 15.26
N ARG A 67 0.96 -8.09 15.53
CA ARG A 67 0.20 -6.91 15.98
C ARG A 67 0.37 -5.72 15.04
N THR A 68 0.29 -6.00 13.73
CA THR A 68 0.33 -5.00 12.66
C THR A 68 -0.86 -5.18 11.73
N ALA A 69 -1.55 -4.09 11.39
CA ALA A 69 -2.68 -4.12 10.46
C ALA A 69 -2.61 -2.96 9.46
N THR A 70 -3.24 -3.15 8.30
CA THR A 70 -3.39 -2.11 7.27
C THR A 70 -4.85 -1.77 7.06
N TYR A 71 -5.28 -0.60 7.50
CA TYR A 71 -6.63 -0.09 7.29
C TYR A 71 -6.71 0.70 5.99
N MET A 72 -7.79 0.50 5.24
CA MET A 72 -8.14 1.24 4.04
C MET A 72 -9.23 2.24 4.40
N LEU A 73 -8.86 3.51 4.49
CA LEU A 73 -9.74 4.62 4.81
C LEU A 73 -10.52 5.08 3.58
N SER A 74 -11.56 5.88 3.83
CA SER A 74 -12.40 6.51 2.82
C SER A 74 -13.23 5.53 1.96
N GLY A 75 -13.55 4.36 2.53
CA GLY A 75 -14.37 3.34 1.90
C GLY A 75 -13.61 2.44 0.91
N ASP A 76 -14.35 1.78 0.01
CA ASP A 76 -13.82 0.75 -0.90
C ASP A 76 -14.02 1.06 -2.40
N ILE A 77 -14.43 2.29 -2.73
CA ILE A 77 -14.63 2.79 -4.10
C ILE A 77 -13.66 3.94 -4.37
N CYS A 78 -12.78 3.73 -5.34
CA CYS A 78 -11.75 4.68 -5.74
C CYS A 78 -12.19 5.54 -6.93
N THR A 79 -11.81 6.83 -6.92
CA THR A 79 -11.96 7.73 -8.08
C THR A 79 -10.97 7.45 -9.21
N ARG A 80 -10.04 6.50 -9.00
CA ARG A 80 -9.02 6.10 -9.97
C ARG A 80 -9.06 4.61 -10.27
N ARG A 81 -8.62 4.25 -11.48
CA ARG A 81 -8.71 2.92 -12.07
C ARG A 81 -7.35 2.43 -12.56
N CYS A 82 -6.44 2.19 -11.62
CA CYS A 82 -5.15 1.55 -11.94
C CYS A 82 -5.38 0.12 -12.44
N GLN A 83 -4.57 -0.34 -13.41
CA GLN A 83 -4.78 -1.63 -14.08
C GLN A 83 -4.40 -2.84 -13.23
N TYR A 84 -3.54 -2.65 -12.22
CA TYR A 84 -3.10 -3.70 -11.29
C TYR A 84 -3.97 -3.84 -10.03
N CYS A 85 -4.77 -2.82 -9.70
CA CYS A 85 -5.40 -2.69 -8.38
C CYS A 85 -6.78 -3.39 -8.34
N ASP A 86 -7.11 -4.09 -7.26
CA ASP A 86 -8.40 -4.78 -7.09
C ASP A 86 -9.51 -3.93 -6.45
N VAL A 87 -9.20 -2.69 -6.05
CA VAL A 87 -10.19 -1.77 -5.45
C VAL A 87 -11.21 -1.34 -6.50
N ALA A 88 -12.49 -1.30 -6.12
CA ALA A 88 -13.56 -0.91 -7.04
C ALA A 88 -13.37 0.53 -7.55
N PHE A 89 -13.78 0.79 -8.79
CA PHE A 89 -13.74 2.12 -9.39
C PHE A 89 -15.17 2.65 -9.56
N GLY A 90 -15.40 3.90 -9.18
CA GLY A 90 -16.70 4.54 -9.31
C GLY A 90 -16.80 5.86 -8.56
N LYS A 91 -18.02 6.34 -8.35
CA LYS A 91 -18.31 7.47 -7.47
C LYS A 91 -18.30 6.98 -6.01
N PRO A 92 -17.40 7.49 -5.15
CA PRO A 92 -17.38 7.12 -3.75
C PRO A 92 -18.64 7.58 -3.01
N ASN A 93 -18.91 6.95 -1.88
CA ASN A 93 -19.87 7.46 -0.90
C ASN A 93 -19.32 8.71 -0.20
N PRO A 94 -20.16 9.52 0.46
CA PRO A 94 -19.70 10.55 1.39
C PRO A 94 -18.70 9.97 2.41
N LEU A 95 -17.75 10.79 2.86
CA LEU A 95 -16.85 10.38 3.94
C LEU A 95 -17.67 10.04 5.20
N ASP A 96 -17.32 8.92 5.81
CA ASP A 96 -17.84 8.54 7.11
C ASP A 96 -16.97 9.20 8.20
N LEU A 97 -17.51 10.24 8.83
CA LEU A 97 -16.81 11.01 9.85
C LEU A 97 -16.53 10.22 11.14
N GLU A 98 -17.18 9.06 11.34
CA GLU A 98 -16.91 8.18 12.48
C GLU A 98 -15.85 7.11 12.16
N GLU A 99 -15.42 6.95 10.90
CA GLU A 99 -14.37 5.99 10.52
C GLU A 99 -13.06 6.21 11.31
N PRO A 100 -12.53 7.44 11.47
CA PRO A 100 -11.32 7.68 12.26
C PRO A 100 -11.40 7.17 13.71
N GLU A 101 -12.55 7.38 14.35
CA GLU A 101 -12.83 6.95 15.71
C GLU A 101 -12.86 5.41 15.81
N ARG A 102 -13.53 4.75 14.86
CA ARG A 102 -13.62 3.28 14.84
C ARG A 102 -12.27 2.63 14.56
N VAL A 103 -11.45 3.20 13.67
CA VAL A 103 -10.08 2.73 13.42
C VAL A 103 -9.23 2.87 14.70
N ALA A 104 -9.29 4.01 15.39
CA ALA A 104 -8.52 4.22 16.62
C ALA A 104 -8.89 3.24 17.74
N LYS A 105 -10.19 2.94 17.91
CA LYS A 105 -10.66 1.91 18.85
C LYS A 105 -10.14 0.53 18.49
N SER A 106 -10.24 0.13 17.22
CA SER A 106 -9.71 -1.16 16.74
C SER A 106 -8.20 -1.28 16.98
N VAL A 107 -7.43 -0.21 16.70
CA VAL A 107 -5.97 -0.17 16.96
C VAL A 107 -5.65 -0.38 18.45
N ALA A 108 -6.44 0.22 19.35
CA ALA A 108 -6.25 0.08 20.79
C ALA A 108 -6.65 -1.31 21.30
N GLU A 109 -7.81 -1.81 20.89
CA GLU A 109 -8.35 -3.12 21.31
C GLU A 109 -7.48 -4.29 20.82
N LEU A 110 -6.91 -4.18 19.62
CA LEU A 110 -5.96 -5.17 19.08
C LEU A 110 -4.53 -4.98 19.59
N GLU A 111 -4.29 -3.98 20.44
CA GLU A 111 -2.98 -3.62 20.99
C GLU A 111 -1.89 -3.51 19.91
N LEU A 112 -2.21 -2.93 18.76
CA LEU A 112 -1.28 -2.87 17.63
C LEU A 112 -0.03 -2.06 18.02
N ARG A 113 1.13 -2.55 17.58
CA ARG A 113 2.43 -1.88 17.76
C ARG A 113 2.75 -0.96 16.58
N HIS A 114 2.27 -1.34 15.40
CA HIS A 114 2.42 -0.60 14.17
C HIS A 114 1.11 -0.67 13.39
N VAL A 115 0.71 0.45 12.80
CA VAL A 115 -0.47 0.51 11.92
C VAL A 115 -0.11 1.22 10.63
N VAL A 116 -0.52 0.62 9.51
CA VAL A 116 -0.45 1.26 8.20
C VAL A 116 -1.83 1.78 7.85
N LEU A 117 -1.95 3.07 7.60
CA LEU A 117 -3.17 3.67 7.06
C LEU A 117 -2.97 3.89 5.57
N THR A 118 -3.91 3.42 4.76
CA THR A 118 -3.98 3.78 3.34
C THR A 118 -5.40 4.21 3.01
N ALA A 119 -5.65 4.66 1.79
CA ALA A 119 -6.97 5.06 1.37
C ALA A 119 -7.17 4.85 -0.12
N VAL A 120 -8.43 4.76 -0.52
CA VAL A 120 -8.80 4.95 -1.92
C VAL A 120 -8.53 6.39 -2.36
N ASN A 121 -8.35 6.63 -3.66
CA ASN A 121 -8.24 8.01 -4.15
C ASN A 121 -9.61 8.69 -4.03
N ARG A 122 -9.61 9.92 -3.51
CA ARG A 122 -10.77 10.79 -3.33
C ARG A 122 -10.62 12.09 -4.10
N ASP A 123 -10.47 11.99 -5.43
CA ASP A 123 -10.35 13.17 -6.29
C ASP A 123 -11.60 14.07 -6.28
N ASP A 124 -12.71 13.60 -5.70
CA ASP A 124 -13.95 14.34 -5.43
C ASP A 124 -13.85 15.30 -4.24
N LEU A 125 -12.85 15.13 -3.37
CA LEU A 125 -12.60 16.00 -2.22
C LEU A 125 -11.53 17.07 -2.54
N LYS A 126 -11.69 18.27 -1.96
CA LYS A 126 -10.77 19.39 -2.19
C LYS A 126 -9.32 19.07 -1.78
N ASP A 127 -9.18 18.43 -0.63
CA ASP A 127 -7.90 18.02 -0.03
C ASP A 127 -7.47 16.59 -0.43
N GLY A 128 -8.27 15.90 -1.26
CA GLY A 128 -8.03 14.51 -1.67
C GLY A 128 -8.16 13.48 -0.54
N GLY A 129 -8.76 13.85 0.61
CA GLY A 129 -8.89 12.99 1.79
C GLY A 129 -7.77 13.14 2.84
N ALA A 130 -6.87 14.11 2.69
CA ALA A 130 -5.77 14.33 3.62
C ALA A 130 -6.23 14.61 5.06
N GLY A 131 -7.32 15.39 5.24
CA GLY A 131 -7.93 15.64 6.54
C GLY A 131 -8.39 14.37 7.24
N HIS A 132 -8.90 13.41 6.46
CA HIS A 132 -9.39 12.13 6.99
C HIS A 132 -8.26 11.25 7.52
N PHE A 133 -7.12 11.23 6.84
CA PHE A 133 -5.89 10.64 7.36
C PHE A 133 -5.44 11.33 8.65
N ALA A 134 -5.38 12.66 8.66
CA ALA A 134 -4.91 13.44 9.80
C ALA A 134 -5.77 13.24 11.06
N GLU A 135 -7.10 13.20 10.90
CA GLU A 135 -8.02 12.89 11.98
C GLU A 135 -7.80 11.48 12.52
N THR A 136 -7.65 10.49 11.62
CA THR A 136 -7.38 9.10 12.00
C THR A 136 -6.06 8.96 12.78
N ILE A 137 -4.99 9.61 12.31
CA ILE A 137 -3.71 9.65 13.03
C ILE A 137 -3.87 10.24 14.42
N THR A 138 -4.57 11.37 14.53
CA THR A 138 -4.78 12.09 15.81
C THR A 138 -5.55 11.22 16.80
N LYS A 139 -6.61 10.54 16.34
CA LYS A 139 -7.41 9.63 17.15
C LYS A 139 -6.58 8.42 17.60
N ILE A 140 -5.83 7.78 16.70
CA ILE A 140 -4.96 6.65 17.06
C ILE A 140 -3.96 7.07 18.13
N LYS A 141 -3.31 8.23 17.98
CA LYS A 141 -2.34 8.73 18.98
C LYS A 141 -2.99 9.01 20.34
N SER A 142 -4.23 9.46 20.37
CA SER A 142 -4.99 9.67 21.61
C SER A 142 -5.28 8.34 22.33
N TYR A 143 -5.72 7.33 21.58
CA TYR A 143 -6.09 6.01 22.11
C TYR A 143 -4.87 5.14 22.45
N ARG A 144 -3.81 5.20 21.64
CA ARG A 144 -2.62 4.36 21.75
C ARG A 144 -1.36 5.14 21.36
N PRO A 145 -0.83 6.02 22.23
CA PRO A 145 0.34 6.87 21.92
C PRO A 145 1.61 6.12 21.51
N SER A 146 1.78 4.87 21.96
CA SER A 146 2.96 4.06 21.62
C SER A 146 2.82 3.28 20.30
N CYS A 147 1.69 3.37 19.60
CA CYS A 147 1.54 2.74 18.30
C CYS A 147 2.20 3.61 17.24
N SER A 148 3.14 3.04 16.48
CA SER A 148 3.76 3.72 15.35
C SER A 148 2.82 3.71 14.14
N ILE A 149 2.80 4.80 13.38
CA ILE A 149 1.85 5.01 12.29
C ILE A 149 2.60 5.27 10.98
N GLU A 150 2.42 4.38 10.00
CA GLU A 150 2.78 4.61 8.59
C GLU A 150 1.54 5.04 7.81
N VAL A 151 1.66 6.05 6.95
CA VAL A 151 0.61 6.39 5.97
C VAL A 151 1.06 6.05 4.55
N LEU A 152 0.31 5.21 3.84
CA LEU A 152 0.44 4.97 2.40
C LEU A 152 -0.58 5.83 1.65
N ILE A 153 -0.10 6.96 1.13
CA ILE A 153 -0.93 8.04 0.62
C ILE A 153 -1.09 8.03 -0.90
N PRO A 154 -2.21 8.56 -1.44
CA PRO A 154 -2.30 8.92 -2.85
C PRO A 154 -1.33 10.08 -3.18
N ASP A 155 -1.23 10.44 -4.46
CA ASP A 155 -0.36 11.54 -4.88
C ASP A 155 -0.89 12.93 -4.50
N PHE A 156 -2.14 13.04 -4.02
CA PHE A 156 -2.88 14.30 -3.79
C PHE A 156 -2.78 15.32 -4.95
N LYS A 157 -2.45 14.86 -6.16
CA LYS A 157 -2.06 15.71 -7.30
C LYS A 157 -0.94 16.71 -6.97
N ALA A 158 -0.04 16.36 -6.06
CA ALA A 158 1.05 17.19 -5.52
C ALA A 158 0.57 18.52 -4.91
N LYS A 159 -0.67 18.57 -4.40
CA LYS A 159 -1.17 19.73 -3.66
C LYS A 159 -0.44 19.85 -2.33
N GLU A 160 0.32 20.93 -2.18
CA GLU A 160 1.07 21.21 -0.96
C GLU A 160 0.14 21.34 0.25
N GLU A 161 -1.01 22.02 0.11
CA GLU A 161 -2.00 22.14 1.18
C GLU A 161 -2.49 20.79 1.73
N SER A 162 -2.63 19.77 0.88
CA SER A 162 -2.98 18.41 1.30
C SER A 162 -1.83 17.73 2.07
N LEU A 163 -0.59 17.92 1.61
CA LEU A 163 0.59 17.37 2.26
C LEU A 163 0.84 18.02 3.62
N GLN A 164 0.64 19.34 3.75
CA GLN A 164 0.79 20.07 5.02
C GLN A 164 -0.16 19.56 6.11
N ILE A 165 -1.40 19.18 5.75
CA ILE A 165 -2.35 18.55 6.67
C ILE A 165 -1.77 17.26 7.26
N LEU A 166 -1.16 16.41 6.43
CA LEU A 166 -0.53 15.17 6.90
C LEU A 166 0.69 15.44 7.77
N TYR A 167 1.51 16.43 7.41
CA TYR A 167 2.69 16.78 8.19
C TYR A 167 2.32 17.27 9.58
N ALA A 168 1.26 18.07 9.70
CA ALA A 168 0.74 18.51 10.99
C ALA A 168 0.29 17.34 11.88
N ALA A 169 -0.24 16.26 11.30
CA ALA A 169 -0.62 15.05 12.02
C ALA A 169 0.58 14.19 12.49
N LYS A 170 1.77 14.41 11.92
CA LYS A 170 3.05 13.80 12.31
C LYS A 170 3.06 12.26 12.31
N PRO A 171 2.68 11.56 11.21
CA PRO A 171 2.90 10.12 11.13
C PRO A 171 4.40 9.79 11.25
N ASN A 172 4.74 8.54 11.61
CA ASN A 172 6.13 8.12 11.75
C ASN A 172 6.80 7.87 10.38
N ILE A 173 6.05 7.29 9.43
CA ILE A 173 6.49 7.06 8.04
C ILE A 173 5.43 7.61 7.10
N ILE A 174 5.87 8.26 6.02
CA ILE A 174 5.01 8.62 4.90
C ILE A 174 5.49 7.84 3.68
N ASN A 175 4.60 6.99 3.17
CA ASN A 175 4.80 6.10 2.05
C ASN A 175 3.97 6.58 0.85
N HIS A 176 4.59 6.68 -0.32
CA HIS A 176 3.89 6.88 -1.58
C HIS A 176 4.50 5.94 -2.63
N ASN A 177 3.74 4.92 -3.04
CA ASN A 177 4.25 3.96 -4.00
C ASN A 177 4.34 4.54 -5.42
N ILE A 178 5.52 4.38 -6.04
CA ILE A 178 5.70 4.59 -7.48
C ILE A 178 5.05 3.48 -8.31
N GLU A 179 4.91 2.28 -7.73
CA GLU A 179 4.29 1.07 -8.29
C GLU A 179 5.03 0.46 -9.48
N THR A 180 5.40 1.22 -10.50
CA THR A 180 6.06 0.71 -11.70
C THR A 180 7.10 1.70 -12.24
N VAL A 181 7.67 1.41 -13.40
CA VAL A 181 8.71 2.20 -14.06
C VAL A 181 8.09 3.25 -15.00
N GLU A 182 8.78 4.36 -15.27
CA GLU A 182 8.25 5.51 -16.03
C GLU A 182 7.59 5.10 -17.37
N ARG A 183 8.24 4.21 -18.12
CA ARG A 183 7.74 3.71 -19.42
C ARG A 183 6.35 3.05 -19.31
N LEU A 184 6.05 2.38 -18.20
CA LEU A 184 4.80 1.65 -17.98
C LEU A 184 3.69 2.51 -17.35
N PHE A 185 4.00 3.70 -16.82
CA PHE A 185 3.03 4.56 -16.14
C PHE A 185 1.75 4.84 -16.95
N PRO A 186 1.83 5.24 -18.24
CA PRO A 186 0.63 5.53 -19.03
C PRO A 186 -0.30 4.32 -19.18
N THR A 187 0.25 3.12 -19.20
CA THR A 187 -0.50 1.88 -19.35
C THR A 187 -1.06 1.39 -18.02
N ILE A 188 -0.23 1.35 -16.98
CA ILE A 188 -0.56 0.71 -15.70
C ILE A 188 -1.35 1.66 -14.78
N THR A 189 -1.00 2.94 -14.78
CA THR A 189 -1.57 3.98 -13.91
C THR A 189 -1.93 5.24 -14.68
N PRO A 190 -2.90 5.19 -15.62
CA PRO A 190 -3.17 6.30 -16.53
C PRO A 190 -3.61 7.61 -15.84
N GLN A 191 -4.05 7.56 -14.58
CA GLN A 191 -4.46 8.72 -13.79
C GLN A 191 -3.37 9.23 -12.82
N LYS A 192 -2.23 8.53 -12.73
CA LYS A 192 -1.03 8.97 -11.99
C LYS A 192 -0.01 9.57 -12.98
N ASN A 193 1.01 10.23 -12.46
CA ASN A 193 2.14 10.75 -13.24
C ASN A 193 3.44 10.43 -12.51
N TYR A 194 4.45 9.92 -13.24
CA TYR A 194 5.71 9.46 -12.66
C TYR A 194 6.44 10.59 -11.95
N LYS A 195 6.68 11.70 -12.66
CA LYS A 195 7.37 12.88 -12.14
C LYS A 195 6.64 13.50 -10.94
N ARG A 196 5.31 13.56 -10.99
CA ARG A 196 4.49 14.03 -9.86
C ARG A 196 4.63 13.13 -8.63
N SER A 197 4.73 11.82 -8.82
CA SER A 197 4.91 10.87 -7.73
C SER A 197 6.28 11.06 -7.07
N LEU A 198 7.32 11.29 -7.88
CA LEU A 198 8.67 11.64 -7.40
C LEU A 198 8.70 13.01 -6.69
N GLU A 199 7.95 13.99 -7.19
CA GLU A 199 7.79 15.31 -6.55
C GLU A 199 7.17 15.19 -5.16
N VAL A 200 6.11 14.39 -5.00
CA VAL A 200 5.49 14.10 -3.70
C VAL A 200 6.51 13.48 -2.74
N LEU A 201 7.27 12.48 -3.19
CA LEU A 201 8.32 11.83 -2.38
C LEU A 201 9.41 12.82 -1.95
N SER A 202 9.85 13.69 -2.87
CA SER A 202 10.82 14.75 -2.59
C SER A 202 10.29 15.74 -1.56
N HIS A 203 9.01 16.14 -1.67
CA HIS A 203 8.37 17.04 -0.72
C HIS A 203 8.32 16.46 0.69
N ILE A 204 7.93 15.18 0.81
CA ILE A 204 7.93 14.44 2.07
C ILE A 204 9.33 14.42 2.70
N ALA A 205 10.34 14.05 1.93
CA ALA A 205 11.72 13.96 2.41
C ALA A 205 12.27 15.33 2.87
N LYS A 206 12.00 16.40 2.11
CA LYS A 206 12.40 17.78 2.47
C LYS A 206 11.79 18.26 3.77
N HIS A 207 10.62 17.75 4.15
CA HIS A 207 9.95 18.05 5.42
C HIS A 207 10.41 17.15 6.59
N GLY A 208 11.44 16.33 6.38
CA GLY A 208 12.10 15.56 7.43
C GLY A 208 11.41 14.25 7.82
N PHE A 209 10.41 13.80 7.06
CA PHE A 209 9.76 12.51 7.30
C PHE A 209 10.58 11.34 6.79
N LEU A 210 10.42 10.17 7.42
CA LEU A 210 10.89 8.91 6.84
C LEU A 210 10.05 8.59 5.61
N THR A 211 10.67 8.69 4.44
CA THR A 211 10.02 8.50 3.15
C THR A 211 10.20 7.08 2.64
N LYS A 212 9.08 6.45 2.30
CA LYS A 212 9.01 5.10 1.75
C LYS A 212 8.33 5.09 0.38
N SER A 213 8.75 4.14 -0.45
CA SER A 213 8.05 3.83 -1.70
C SER A 213 8.10 2.33 -1.99
N GLY A 214 7.33 1.92 -3.00
CA GLY A 214 7.20 0.52 -3.41
C GLY A 214 7.12 0.36 -4.91
N LEU A 215 7.74 -0.72 -5.40
CA LEU A 215 7.76 -1.15 -6.80
C LEU A 215 7.19 -2.56 -6.90
N ILE A 216 6.31 -2.80 -7.87
CA ILE A 216 5.81 -4.13 -8.23
C ILE A 216 6.39 -4.56 -9.58
N LEU A 217 6.98 -5.75 -9.60
CA LEU A 217 7.64 -6.34 -10.77
C LEU A 217 6.75 -7.38 -11.45
N GLY A 218 7.07 -7.74 -12.69
CA GLY A 218 6.30 -8.64 -13.54
C GLY A 218 5.22 -7.94 -14.37
N LEU A 219 5.32 -6.62 -14.55
CA LEU A 219 4.44 -5.80 -15.39
C LEU A 219 5.03 -5.56 -16.79
N GLY A 220 6.24 -6.05 -17.06
CA GLY A 220 6.95 -5.91 -18.34
C GLY A 220 8.03 -4.85 -18.34
N GLU A 221 8.49 -4.45 -17.15
CA GLU A 221 9.67 -3.62 -16.92
C GLU A 221 10.96 -4.36 -17.31
N THR A 222 11.97 -3.64 -17.79
CA THR A 222 13.32 -4.22 -18.00
C THR A 222 14.22 -3.97 -16.80
N GLU A 223 15.38 -4.63 -16.78
CA GLU A 223 16.39 -4.40 -15.74
C GLU A 223 16.86 -2.93 -15.70
N GLU A 224 17.05 -2.30 -16.87
CA GLU A 224 17.41 -0.89 -16.98
C GLU A 224 16.33 0.03 -16.43
N ASP A 225 15.06 -0.26 -16.73
CA ASP A 225 13.93 0.50 -16.21
C ASP A 225 13.91 0.46 -14.67
N VAL A 226 14.14 -0.72 -14.08
CA VAL A 226 14.16 -0.88 -12.61
C VAL A 226 15.36 -0.14 -12.01
N LYS A 227 16.56 -0.28 -12.59
CA LYS A 227 17.76 0.45 -12.11
C LYS A 227 17.55 1.96 -12.11
N LEU A 228 16.96 2.50 -13.18
CA LEU A 228 16.64 3.93 -13.27
C LEU A 228 15.63 4.33 -12.20
N CYS A 229 14.55 3.57 -12.06
CA CYS A 229 13.53 3.85 -11.05
C CYS A 229 14.09 3.84 -9.62
N LEU A 230 14.96 2.89 -9.28
CA LEU A 230 15.61 2.84 -7.97
C LEU A 230 16.51 4.04 -7.70
N ARG A 231 17.23 4.52 -8.72
CA ARG A 231 18.04 5.75 -8.62
C ARG A 231 17.15 6.97 -8.45
N ASP A 232 16.10 7.11 -9.26
CA ASP A 232 15.14 8.21 -9.15
C ASP A 232 14.54 8.29 -7.74
N LEU A 233 14.08 7.16 -7.19
CA LEU A 233 13.53 7.11 -5.84
C LEU A 233 14.55 7.58 -4.79
N TYR A 234 15.79 7.10 -4.88
CA TYR A 234 16.85 7.49 -3.95
C TYR A 234 17.18 9.00 -4.04
N ASP A 235 17.31 9.52 -5.26
CA ASP A 235 17.60 10.93 -5.55
C ASP A 235 16.46 11.85 -5.07
N HIS A 236 15.22 11.34 -5.02
CA HIS A 236 14.06 12.05 -4.47
C HIS A 236 13.83 11.80 -2.98
N GLY A 237 14.85 11.31 -2.26
CA GLY A 237 14.85 11.26 -0.80
C GLY A 237 14.19 10.03 -0.19
N VAL A 238 13.82 9.03 -0.98
CA VAL A 238 13.32 7.75 -0.46
C VAL A 238 14.46 7.00 0.21
N ARG A 239 14.20 6.47 1.42
CA ARG A 239 15.19 5.68 2.18
C ARG A 239 14.68 4.30 2.56
N MET A 240 13.38 4.05 2.40
CA MET A 240 12.75 2.77 2.67
C MET A 240 12.08 2.26 1.40
N LEU A 241 12.30 1.00 1.06
CA LEU A 241 11.88 0.45 -0.22
C LEU A 241 11.25 -0.93 -0.06
N THR A 242 10.14 -1.15 -0.77
CA THR A 242 9.58 -2.48 -0.96
C THR A 242 9.57 -2.87 -2.44
N ILE A 243 10.05 -4.06 -2.77
CA ILE A 243 10.01 -4.62 -4.13
C ILE A 243 9.27 -5.95 -4.08
N GLY A 244 8.13 -6.05 -4.77
CA GLY A 244 7.25 -7.23 -4.75
C GLY A 244 6.88 -7.75 -6.13
N GLN A 245 6.36 -8.97 -6.22
CA GLN A 245 5.78 -9.50 -7.46
C GLN A 245 4.35 -8.98 -7.64
N TYR A 246 4.03 -8.53 -8.85
CA TYR A 246 2.67 -8.28 -9.29
C TYR A 246 1.88 -9.59 -9.33
N LEU A 247 0.77 -9.63 -8.59
CA LEU A 247 -0.23 -10.68 -8.67
C LEU A 247 -1.48 -10.12 -9.32
N GLN A 248 -1.85 -10.70 -10.46
CA GLN A 248 -3.06 -10.33 -11.18
C GLN A 248 -4.31 -10.66 -10.34
N PRO A 249 -5.13 -9.67 -9.93
CA PRO A 249 -6.28 -9.94 -9.07
C PRO A 249 -7.39 -10.74 -9.76
N GLY A 250 -7.54 -10.57 -11.07
CA GLY A 250 -8.52 -11.29 -11.87
C GLY A 250 -8.25 -11.14 -13.37
N PRO A 251 -8.90 -11.93 -14.22
CA PRO A 251 -8.51 -12.10 -15.62
C PRO A 251 -8.69 -10.85 -16.49
N THR A 252 -9.40 -9.85 -15.97
CA THR A 252 -9.64 -8.58 -16.66
C THR A 252 -8.68 -7.47 -16.21
N HIS A 253 -7.77 -7.74 -15.27
CA HIS A 253 -6.69 -6.85 -14.86
C HIS A 253 -5.49 -7.00 -15.82
N TYR A 254 -4.48 -6.13 -15.69
CA TYR A 254 -3.27 -6.23 -16.50
C TYR A 254 -2.65 -7.63 -16.40
N PRO A 255 -2.27 -8.28 -17.51
CA PRO A 255 -1.67 -9.63 -17.45
C PRO A 255 -0.29 -9.60 -16.82
N VAL A 256 0.03 -10.61 -16.01
CA VAL A 256 1.41 -10.85 -15.55
C VAL A 256 2.28 -11.11 -16.78
N GLN A 257 3.34 -10.32 -16.95
CA GLN A 257 4.31 -10.52 -18.04
C GLN A 257 5.37 -11.55 -17.66
N GLU A 258 5.79 -11.54 -16.39
CA GLU A 258 6.81 -12.44 -15.88
C GLU A 258 6.57 -12.73 -14.39
N PHE A 259 6.82 -13.98 -13.99
CA PHE A 259 7.00 -14.33 -12.58
C PHE A 259 8.47 -14.29 -12.24
N ILE A 260 8.88 -13.20 -11.60
CA ILE A 260 10.27 -12.94 -11.23
C ILE A 260 10.74 -14.01 -10.24
N LYS A 261 11.94 -14.53 -10.46
CA LYS A 261 12.54 -15.54 -9.59
C LYS A 261 13.02 -14.92 -8.28
N PRO A 262 13.00 -15.66 -7.16
CA PRO A 262 13.48 -15.16 -5.87
C PRO A 262 14.90 -14.58 -5.90
N GLU A 263 15.80 -15.16 -6.68
CA GLU A 263 17.20 -14.72 -6.79
C GLU A 263 17.29 -13.30 -7.38
N THR A 264 16.41 -12.97 -8.33
CA THR A 264 16.34 -11.62 -8.92
C THR A 264 15.91 -10.58 -7.89
N PHE A 265 15.02 -10.94 -6.95
CA PHE A 265 14.66 -10.04 -5.84
C PHE A 265 15.84 -9.78 -4.90
N GLU A 266 16.70 -10.77 -4.65
CA GLU A 266 17.91 -10.57 -3.84
C GLU A 266 18.90 -9.64 -4.55
N LEU A 267 19.08 -9.79 -5.87
CA LEU A 267 19.91 -8.87 -6.67
C LEU A 267 19.39 -7.42 -6.57
N TRP A 268 18.08 -7.21 -6.58
CA TRP A 268 17.49 -5.89 -6.41
C TRP A 268 17.68 -5.32 -5.01
N LYS A 269 17.61 -6.19 -3.99
CA LYS A 269 17.89 -5.81 -2.61
C LYS A 269 19.33 -5.33 -2.45
N GLU A 270 20.29 -6.08 -2.97
CA GLU A 270 21.71 -5.70 -2.97
C GLU A 270 21.96 -4.41 -3.76
N PHE A 271 21.32 -4.24 -4.91
CA PHE A 271 21.41 -3.01 -5.69
C PHE A 271 20.86 -1.80 -4.93
N ALA A 272 19.71 -1.93 -4.27
CA ALA A 272 19.12 -0.88 -3.47
C ALA A 272 20.03 -0.51 -2.27
N TYR A 273 20.56 -1.49 -1.54
CA TYR A 273 21.51 -1.19 -0.45
C TYR A 273 22.78 -0.49 -0.97
N ARG A 274 23.34 -0.93 -2.10
CA ARG A 274 24.49 -0.25 -2.74
C ARG A 274 24.17 1.18 -3.20
N THR A 275 22.92 1.45 -3.55
CA THR A 275 22.47 2.80 -3.94
C THR A 275 22.34 3.72 -2.71
N GLY A 276 22.12 3.15 -1.52
CA GLY A 276 22.08 3.90 -0.24
C GLY A 276 20.73 3.85 0.48
N PHE A 277 19.79 3.01 0.04
CA PHE A 277 18.57 2.78 0.81
C PHE A 277 18.91 2.21 2.19
N LYS A 278 18.22 2.68 3.23
CA LYS A 278 18.45 2.26 4.62
C LYS A 278 17.73 0.96 4.94
N THR A 279 16.56 0.77 4.34
CA THR A 279 15.74 -0.39 4.61
C THR A 279 15.07 -0.90 3.35
N VAL A 280 15.28 -2.17 3.04
CA VAL A 280 14.79 -2.79 1.80
C VAL A 280 14.16 -4.14 2.11
N ALA A 281 12.87 -4.26 1.82
CA ALA A 281 12.18 -5.54 1.72
C ALA A 281 12.00 -5.88 0.23
N SER A 282 12.57 -6.98 -0.23
CA SER A 282 12.51 -7.41 -1.63
C SER A 282 12.20 -8.90 -1.68
N GLY A 283 11.15 -9.28 -2.40
CA GLY A 283 10.77 -10.68 -2.52
C GLY A 283 9.41 -10.89 -3.18
N PRO A 284 9.11 -12.10 -3.66
CA PRO A 284 7.90 -12.34 -4.45
C PRO A 284 6.60 -12.02 -3.70
N LEU A 285 6.57 -12.29 -2.39
CA LEU A 285 5.39 -12.06 -1.54
C LEU A 285 5.43 -10.72 -0.80
N VAL A 286 6.47 -9.90 -0.98
CA VAL A 286 6.57 -8.59 -0.33
C VAL A 286 5.43 -7.68 -0.78
N ARG A 287 4.89 -6.92 0.17
CA ARG A 287 3.88 -5.87 -0.04
C ARG A 287 4.32 -4.60 0.66
N SER A 288 3.75 -3.46 0.30
CA SER A 288 4.11 -2.17 0.89
C SER A 288 4.04 -2.17 2.42
N SER A 289 3.09 -2.90 3.02
CA SER A 289 2.93 -3.01 4.48
C SER A 289 3.57 -4.25 5.11
N TYR A 290 4.29 -5.07 4.33
CA TYR A 290 4.96 -6.26 4.86
C TYR A 290 6.17 -5.87 5.71
N HIS A 291 6.28 -6.43 6.91
CA HIS A 291 7.36 -6.18 7.87
C HIS A 291 7.56 -4.70 8.25
N ALA A 292 6.50 -3.89 8.16
CA ALA A 292 6.60 -2.45 8.44
C ALA A 292 6.99 -2.14 9.90
N GLU A 293 6.71 -3.06 10.81
CA GLU A 293 7.08 -3.02 12.23
C GLU A 293 8.57 -3.24 12.50
N GLU A 294 9.29 -3.95 11.61
CA GLU A 294 10.72 -4.22 11.78
C GLU A 294 11.54 -2.94 11.68
N TYR A 295 10.97 -1.89 11.08
CA TYR A 295 11.62 -0.58 10.93
C TYR A 295 11.75 0.21 12.23
N PHE A 296 10.96 -0.16 13.25
CA PHE A 296 10.95 0.48 14.58
C PHE A 296 11.43 -0.47 15.69
N SER A 297 11.89 -1.66 15.31
CA SER A 297 12.42 -2.64 16.25
C SER A 297 13.93 -2.41 16.39
N GLU A 298 14.34 -1.75 17.47
CA GLU A 298 15.69 -1.94 18.05
C GLU A 298 15.77 -3.27 18.79
#